data_AF-A0A6B1HWB5-F1
#
_entry.id   AF-A0A6B1HWB5-F1
#
_cell.length_a   1.000
_cell.length_b   1.000
_cell.length_c   1.000
_cell.angle_alpha   90.00
_cell.angle_beta   90.00
_cell.angle_gamma   90.00
#
_symmetry.space_group_name_H-M   'P 1'
#
loop_
_entity.id
_entity.type
_entity.pdbx_description
1 polymer ?
#
loop_
_entity_poly.entity_id
_entity_poly.type
_entity_poly.pdbx_seq_one_letter_code
_entity_poly.pdbx_strand_id
1 'polypeptide(L)'
;MARRRKRNVRSEIERAHNRANLRSHIRALGLQSEDEYRAWCRKRGLGDGLHKSNRQIQKERQLARRQQGEAALTRTRQQTRSPANTIRQLYDRTLPKGRLGADYLYKIRGLFNAFPYSPTRRAFLDILLQAARRADLLRLDPVIPAFGAHPQNNFIDGLAALARHSEDWVRPVAEWVPPSHNPRKQFHHLACHLLARYDVPTFMDAAFFTSQMPEAGLHQAWFKHIGSGQNIRTADLPVALSKKSAHCFLAAPDDLSIVHALRWGQVLGQGGSPALARAVIATRLGQSFENEDFWSTAILFFANNPMLDPAHVGPIVDFIHNQKYVPQQIALPGGGFEQRPPAQPNFSLKSRSIPKLLRQVDEWHEALARQVLLPDAEDEPDRAGGKKVRVRHMSWGASSIGEFEMKQEDKQFGETLTWSVKELLSNRELGAEGREMGHCVYTYAKSCRNGSTSIWSLGVEDGKGHRHRVLTIAVDPRSRTITQIRGRFNALPNAKNKKNLERAYQKMLLRSHNVLGQWMSREFITKRC
;
A
#
# COMPACT_ATOMS: atom_id res chain seq x y z
N MET A 1 24.22 57.70 5.45
CA MET A 1 24.75 56.79 6.49
C MET A 1 23.82 55.63 6.89
N ALA A 2 22.48 55.73 6.76
CA ALA A 2 21.54 54.68 7.20
C ALA A 2 21.57 53.34 6.41
N ARG A 3 21.91 53.35 5.11
CA ARG A 3 22.05 52.13 4.29
C ARG A 3 23.27 51.28 4.66
N ARG A 4 24.36 51.90 5.15
CA ARG A 4 25.59 51.18 5.58
C ARG A 4 25.40 50.51 6.95
N ARG A 5 24.66 51.15 7.87
CA ARG A 5 24.27 50.59 9.18
C ARG A 5 23.32 49.39 9.05
N LYS A 6 22.29 49.44 8.19
CA LYS A 6 21.37 48.31 7.94
C LYS A 6 22.06 47.08 7.31
N ARG A 7 23.09 47.28 6.50
CA ARG A 7 23.85 46.20 5.84
C ARG A 7 24.80 45.48 6.82
N ASN A 8 25.38 46.20 7.79
CA ASN A 8 26.20 45.60 8.85
C ASN A 8 25.38 44.73 9.82
N VAL A 9 24.22 45.22 10.29
CA VAL A 9 23.35 44.46 11.20
C VAL A 9 22.83 43.17 10.56
N ARG A 10 22.47 43.22 9.26
CA ARG A 10 22.03 42.02 8.52
C ARG A 10 23.17 40.98 8.40
N SER A 11 24.41 41.42 8.20
CA SER A 11 25.57 40.54 8.13
C SER A 11 25.97 39.91 9.48
N GLU A 12 25.75 40.64 10.58
CA GLU A 12 26.00 40.13 11.95
C GLU A 12 24.95 39.10 12.36
N ILE A 13 23.67 39.34 12.03
CA ILE A 13 22.58 38.37 12.26
C ILE A 13 22.83 37.10 11.44
N GLU A 14 23.25 37.22 10.19
CA GLU A 14 23.55 36.09 9.31
C GLU A 14 24.76 35.27 9.80
N ARG A 15 25.81 35.95 10.30
CA ARG A 15 26.97 35.30 10.94
C ARG A 15 26.60 34.59 12.25
N ALA A 16 25.76 35.20 13.08
CA ALA A 16 25.28 34.60 14.33
C ALA A 16 24.41 33.36 14.06
N HIS A 17 23.52 33.43 13.07
CA HIS A 17 22.67 32.32 12.66
C HIS A 17 23.48 31.15 12.09
N ASN A 18 24.47 31.44 11.24
CA ASN A 18 25.36 30.41 10.69
C ASN A 18 26.22 29.73 11.78
N ARG A 19 26.68 30.48 12.78
CA ARG A 19 27.44 29.93 13.92
C ARG A 19 26.56 29.05 14.83
N ALA A 20 25.30 29.43 15.02
CA ALA A 20 24.32 28.61 15.75
C ALA A 20 24.00 27.30 15.03
N ASN A 21 23.81 27.35 13.70
CA ASN A 21 23.58 26.16 12.87
C ASN A 21 24.77 25.21 12.87
N LEU A 22 26.00 25.73 12.83
CA LEU A 22 27.21 24.90 12.93
C LEU A 22 27.34 24.25 14.30
N ARG A 23 27.12 24.97 15.40
CA ARG A 23 27.14 24.41 16.76
C ARG A 23 26.09 23.31 16.96
N SER A 24 24.90 23.50 16.37
CA SER A 24 23.85 22.46 16.35
C SER A 24 24.28 21.24 15.53
N HIS A 25 24.97 21.44 14.41
CA HIS A 25 25.53 20.36 13.62
C HIS A 25 26.63 19.58 14.35
N ILE A 26 27.59 20.26 14.97
CA ILE A 26 28.68 19.65 15.76
C ILE A 26 28.11 18.78 16.89
N ARG A 27 27.13 19.30 17.63
CA ARG A 27 26.40 18.52 18.64
C ARG A 27 25.66 17.32 18.05
N ALA A 28 25.05 17.46 16.88
CA ALA A 28 24.38 16.35 16.20
C ALA A 28 25.35 15.26 15.70
N LEU A 29 26.65 15.54 15.61
CA LEU A 29 27.69 14.55 15.33
C LEU A 29 28.24 13.91 16.62
N GLY A 30 27.81 14.37 17.80
CA GLY A 30 28.28 13.90 19.12
C GLY A 30 29.62 14.50 19.56
N LEU A 31 30.04 15.61 18.95
CA LEU A 31 31.29 16.31 19.24
C LEU A 31 31.01 17.52 20.13
N GLN A 32 31.98 17.92 20.96
CA GLN A 32 31.81 18.94 22.00
C GLN A 32 32.41 20.30 21.62
N SER A 33 33.31 20.36 20.64
CA SER A 33 33.97 21.61 20.23
C SER A 33 34.19 21.73 18.72
N GLU A 34 34.41 22.96 18.25
CA GLU A 34 34.80 23.25 16.87
C GLU A 34 36.16 22.64 16.52
N ASP A 35 37.09 22.56 17.48
CA ASP A 35 38.40 21.94 17.30
C ASP A 35 38.30 20.42 17.14
N GLU A 36 37.44 19.79 17.92
CA GLU A 36 37.12 18.37 17.81
C GLU A 36 36.46 18.04 16.46
N TYR A 37 35.60 18.94 15.99
CA TYR A 37 34.99 18.85 14.65
C TYR A 37 36.02 18.96 13.53
N ARG A 38 36.95 19.93 13.58
CA ARG A 38 38.02 20.07 12.59
C ARG A 38 38.95 18.86 12.59
N ALA A 39 39.30 18.33 13.76
CA ALA A 39 40.08 17.09 13.87
C ALA A 39 39.31 15.88 13.30
N TRP A 40 38.00 15.79 13.58
CA TRP A 40 37.12 14.75 13.07
C TRP A 40 37.02 14.76 11.53
N CYS A 41 36.93 15.95 10.92
CA CYS A 41 36.94 16.15 9.46
C CYS A 41 38.29 15.76 8.84
N ARG A 42 39.41 16.27 9.37
CA ARG A 42 40.77 16.00 8.85
C ARG A 42 41.12 14.52 8.85
N LYS A 43 40.80 13.82 9.95
CA LYS A 43 41.01 12.37 10.06
C LYS A 43 40.24 11.54 9.01
N ARG A 44 39.25 12.14 8.34
CA ARG A 44 38.31 11.48 7.42
C ARG A 44 38.35 12.04 6.00
N GLY A 45 39.35 12.88 5.68
CA GLY A 45 39.49 13.49 4.35
C GLY A 45 38.32 14.42 3.98
N LEU A 46 37.60 14.94 4.97
CA LEU A 46 36.55 15.93 4.77
C LEU A 46 37.16 17.33 4.92
N GLY A 47 36.67 18.30 4.14
CA GLY A 47 37.08 19.70 4.31
C GLY A 47 36.79 20.19 5.73
N ASP A 48 37.68 20.93 6.36
CA ASP A 48 37.62 21.34 7.77
C ASP A 48 37.12 22.79 7.97
N GLY A 49 36.61 23.40 6.90
CA GLY A 49 36.02 24.74 6.94
C GLY A 49 34.74 24.81 7.79
N LEU A 50 34.58 25.87 8.56
CA LEU A 50 33.41 26.07 9.45
C LEU A 50 32.14 26.51 8.70
N HIS A 51 32.25 26.84 7.41
CA HIS A 51 31.11 27.11 6.54
C HIS A 51 30.78 25.89 5.69
N LYS A 52 29.63 25.27 5.97
CA LYS A 52 29.17 24.04 5.30
C LYS A 52 27.84 24.27 4.61
N SER A 53 27.72 23.76 3.40
CA SER A 53 26.42 23.64 2.72
C SER A 53 25.55 22.58 3.39
N ASN A 54 24.23 22.70 3.27
CA ASN A 54 23.28 21.70 3.79
C ASN A 54 23.56 20.28 3.27
N ARG A 55 24.07 20.15 2.03
CA ARG A 55 24.45 18.86 1.44
C ARG A 55 25.67 18.25 2.13
N GLN A 56 26.65 19.07 2.53
CA GLN A 56 27.81 18.61 3.30
C GLN A 56 27.40 18.21 4.72
N ILE A 57 26.57 19.02 5.39
CA ILE A 57 26.01 18.73 6.72
C ILE A 57 25.25 17.39 6.73
N GLN A 58 24.45 17.11 5.70
CA GLN A 58 23.73 15.85 5.57
C GLN A 58 24.67 14.66 5.34
N LYS A 59 25.67 14.79 4.46
CA LYS A 59 26.69 13.75 4.24
C LYS A 59 27.48 13.44 5.52
N GLU A 60 27.87 14.46 6.27
CA GLU A 60 28.62 14.30 7.53
C GLU A 60 27.77 13.63 8.61
N ARG A 61 26.48 13.99 8.73
CA ARG A 61 25.53 13.31 9.63
C ARG A 61 25.30 11.85 9.25
N GLN A 62 25.18 11.56 7.95
CA GLN A 62 24.99 10.18 7.48
C GLN A 62 26.22 9.32 7.76
N LEU A 63 27.43 9.88 7.55
CA LEU A 63 28.69 9.21 7.87
C LEU A 63 28.82 8.96 9.38
N ALA A 64 28.52 9.96 10.21
CA ALA A 64 28.55 9.82 11.67
C ALA A 64 27.54 8.78 12.16
N ARG A 65 26.32 8.73 11.61
CA ARG A 65 25.32 7.70 11.92
C ARG A 65 25.79 6.30 11.54
N ARG A 66 26.41 6.14 10.37
CA ARG A 66 26.97 4.85 9.94
C ARG A 66 28.07 4.37 10.88
N GLN A 67 28.94 5.29 11.29
CA GLN A 67 30.05 5.00 12.21
C GLN A 67 29.59 4.77 13.65
N GLN A 68 28.57 5.48 14.14
CA GLN A 68 27.95 5.20 15.44
C GLN A 68 27.27 3.82 15.42
N GLY A 69 26.66 3.43 14.29
CA GLY A 69 26.15 2.07 14.07
C GLY A 69 27.27 1.02 14.09
N GLU A 70 28.36 1.24 13.35
CA GLU A 70 29.53 0.34 13.33
C GLU A 70 30.24 0.28 14.71
N ALA A 71 30.37 1.39 15.42
CA ALA A 71 30.98 1.45 16.76
C ALA A 71 30.07 0.85 17.84
N ALA A 72 28.75 0.97 17.72
CA ALA A 72 27.79 0.25 18.56
C ALA A 72 27.91 -1.26 18.32
N LEU A 73 27.94 -1.72 17.06
CA LEU A 73 28.19 -3.11 16.69
C LEU A 73 29.54 -3.63 17.23
N THR A 74 30.57 -2.79 17.25
CA THR A 74 31.91 -3.14 17.75
C THR A 74 31.95 -3.18 19.29
N ARG A 75 31.25 -2.27 19.99
CA ARG A 75 31.12 -2.30 21.46
C ARG A 75 30.27 -3.49 21.94
N THR A 76 29.21 -3.85 21.21
CA THR A 76 28.40 -5.04 21.51
C THR A 76 29.20 -6.33 21.29
N ARG A 77 30.09 -6.39 20.27
CA ARG A 77 31.00 -7.52 20.06
C ARG A 77 32.07 -7.70 21.16
N GLN A 78 32.45 -6.63 21.86
CA GLN A 78 33.53 -6.67 22.87
C GLN A 78 33.06 -7.08 24.27
N GLN A 79 31.77 -6.94 24.62
CA GLN A 79 31.29 -7.14 26.01
C GLN A 79 30.72 -8.53 26.33
N THR A 80 30.41 -9.37 25.35
CA THR A 80 29.89 -10.74 25.58
C THR A 80 30.75 -11.76 24.87
N ARG A 81 31.85 -12.19 25.52
CA ARG A 81 32.76 -13.23 25.00
C ARG A 81 32.07 -14.60 24.73
N SER A 82 30.83 -14.81 25.18
CA SER A 82 29.96 -15.90 24.72
C SER A 82 28.48 -15.61 25.07
N PRO A 83 27.68 -15.04 24.14
CA PRO A 83 26.25 -14.79 24.35
C PRO A 83 25.48 -16.07 24.72
N ALA A 84 25.87 -17.21 24.16
CA ALA A 84 25.27 -18.52 24.43
C ALA A 84 25.43 -18.93 25.90
N ASN A 85 26.59 -18.70 26.51
CA ASN A 85 26.82 -19.04 27.93
C ASN A 85 25.97 -18.17 28.86
N THR A 86 25.89 -16.87 28.59
CA THR A 86 25.04 -15.95 29.35
C THR A 86 23.56 -16.35 29.24
N ILE A 87 23.10 -16.75 28.05
CA ILE A 87 21.73 -17.23 27.84
C ILE A 87 21.45 -18.50 28.66
N ARG A 88 22.40 -19.46 28.71
CA ARG A 88 22.28 -20.67 29.56
C ARG A 88 22.17 -20.30 31.04
N GLN A 89 23.04 -19.42 31.54
CA GLN A 89 22.99 -18.95 32.92
C GLN A 89 21.68 -18.23 33.27
N LEU A 90 21.10 -17.46 32.34
CA LEU A 90 19.78 -16.86 32.50
C LEU A 90 18.67 -17.92 32.58
N TYR A 91 18.77 -18.99 31.78
CA TYR A 91 17.85 -20.12 31.84
C TYR A 91 18.00 -20.93 33.15
N ASP A 92 19.21 -21.19 33.60
CA ASP A 92 19.46 -21.95 34.84
C ASP A 92 19.22 -21.12 36.11
N ARG A 93 18.94 -19.81 35.96
CA ARG A 93 18.82 -18.83 37.06
C ARG A 93 20.08 -18.76 37.94
N THR A 94 21.24 -19.08 37.39
CA THR A 94 22.54 -19.09 38.08
C THR A 94 23.28 -17.75 37.99
N LEU A 95 22.78 -16.82 37.19
CA LEU A 95 23.43 -15.53 36.96
C LEU A 95 23.23 -14.60 38.19
N PRO A 96 24.31 -14.01 38.75
CA PRO A 96 24.22 -13.12 39.90
C PRO A 96 23.28 -11.93 39.65
N LYS A 97 22.61 -11.44 40.69
CA LYS A 97 21.80 -10.21 40.63
C LYS A 97 22.73 -9.05 40.27
N GLY A 98 22.58 -8.48 39.06
CA GLY A 98 23.45 -7.41 38.55
C GLY A 98 23.04 -6.91 37.17
N ARG A 99 23.80 -5.96 36.61
CA ARG A 99 23.58 -5.47 35.24
C ARG A 99 24.08 -6.49 34.21
N LEU A 100 23.26 -6.80 33.19
CA LEU A 100 23.53 -7.84 32.19
C LEU A 100 24.39 -7.38 31.01
N GLY A 101 24.80 -6.11 30.97
CA GLY A 101 25.72 -5.59 29.94
C GLY A 101 25.10 -5.31 28.56
N ALA A 102 23.98 -5.94 28.20
CA ALA A 102 23.26 -5.67 26.95
C ALA A 102 21.73 -5.74 27.10
N ASP A 103 21.01 -4.82 26.47
CA ASP A 103 19.56 -4.66 26.60
C ASP A 103 18.77 -5.92 26.18
N TYR A 104 19.23 -6.61 25.15
CA TYR A 104 18.61 -7.84 24.67
C TYR A 104 18.61 -8.97 25.72
N LEU A 105 19.59 -8.99 26.63
CA LEU A 105 19.66 -9.98 27.72
C LEU A 105 18.60 -9.70 28.80
N TYR A 106 18.27 -8.43 29.04
CA TYR A 106 17.16 -8.07 29.93
C TYR A 106 15.82 -8.54 29.36
N LYS A 107 15.64 -8.41 28.04
CA LYS A 107 14.46 -8.91 27.33
C LYS A 107 14.34 -10.44 27.43
N ILE A 108 15.43 -11.17 27.17
CA ILE A 108 15.48 -12.64 27.30
C ILE A 108 15.16 -13.08 28.73
N ARG A 109 15.72 -12.41 29.75
CA ARG A 109 15.41 -12.70 31.16
C ARG A 109 13.93 -12.51 31.48
N GLY A 110 13.34 -11.41 30.99
CA GLY A 110 11.90 -11.16 31.16
C GLY A 110 11.03 -12.27 30.56
N LEU A 111 11.38 -12.74 29.35
CA LEU A 111 10.66 -13.82 28.68
C LEU A 111 10.86 -15.19 29.36
N PHE A 112 12.06 -15.51 29.85
CA PHE A 112 12.27 -16.72 30.65
C PHE A 112 11.48 -16.73 31.96
N ASN A 113 11.24 -15.56 32.56
CA ASN A 113 10.38 -15.44 33.74
C ASN A 113 8.89 -15.58 33.39
N ALA A 114 8.48 -15.11 32.20
CA ALA A 114 7.12 -15.26 31.70
C ALA A 114 6.77 -16.70 31.26
N PHE A 115 7.75 -17.58 31.08
CA PHE A 115 7.58 -19.00 30.81
C PHE A 115 7.99 -19.87 32.01
N PRO A 116 7.25 -19.88 33.13
CA PRO A 116 7.62 -20.68 34.29
C PRO A 116 7.46 -22.18 33.99
N TYR A 117 8.56 -22.93 34.07
CA TYR A 117 8.63 -24.40 34.04
C TYR A 117 7.77 -25.10 32.97
N SER A 118 7.86 -24.67 31.71
CA SER A 118 7.14 -25.27 30.58
C SER A 118 8.07 -25.80 29.48
N PRO A 119 7.61 -26.75 28.64
CA PRO A 119 8.30 -27.15 27.41
C PRO A 119 8.68 -25.94 26.52
N THR A 120 7.81 -24.92 26.48
CA THR A 120 8.07 -23.64 25.81
C THR A 120 9.33 -22.94 26.30
N ARG A 121 9.62 -22.98 27.61
CA ARG A 121 10.84 -22.36 28.17
C ARG A 121 12.09 -23.02 27.63
N ARG A 122 12.08 -24.35 27.53
CA ARG A 122 13.20 -25.13 26.97
C ARG A 122 13.33 -24.90 25.47
N ALA A 123 12.22 -24.95 24.74
CA ALA A 123 12.18 -24.66 23.30
C ALA A 123 12.71 -23.25 23.00
N PHE A 124 12.38 -22.25 23.83
CA PHE A 124 12.88 -20.89 23.68
C PHE A 124 14.40 -20.82 23.90
N LEU A 125 14.93 -21.54 24.90
CA LEU A 125 16.38 -21.67 25.07
C LEU A 125 17.03 -22.27 23.81
N ASP A 126 16.49 -23.36 23.27
CA ASP A 126 17.07 -24.04 22.12
C ASP A 126 17.08 -23.15 20.87
N ILE A 127 16.00 -22.39 20.63
CA ILE A 127 15.96 -21.38 19.58
C ILE A 127 17.01 -20.28 19.82
N LEU A 128 17.10 -19.73 21.02
CA LEU A 128 18.04 -18.65 21.34
C LEU A 128 19.49 -19.09 21.16
N LEU A 129 19.83 -20.32 21.55
CA LEU A 129 21.17 -20.87 21.37
C LEU A 129 21.50 -21.08 19.89
N GLN A 130 20.55 -21.58 19.09
CA GLN A 130 20.74 -21.74 17.65
C GLN A 130 20.89 -20.37 16.97
N ALA A 131 20.06 -19.40 17.34
CA ALA A 131 20.14 -18.03 16.84
C ALA A 131 21.49 -17.38 17.22
N ALA A 132 21.91 -17.44 18.48
CA ALA A 132 23.19 -16.89 18.95
C ALA A 132 24.40 -17.47 18.19
N ARG A 133 24.31 -18.73 17.77
CA ARG A 133 25.38 -19.43 17.05
C ARG A 133 25.42 -19.11 15.56
N ARG A 134 24.26 -18.97 14.91
CA ARG A 134 24.17 -18.99 13.44
C ARG A 134 23.55 -17.75 12.81
N ALA A 135 22.87 -16.88 13.56
CA ALA A 135 21.99 -15.85 13.00
C ALA A 135 22.05 -14.51 13.75
N ASP A 136 21.56 -13.44 13.13
CA ASP A 136 21.50 -12.09 13.71
C ASP A 136 20.08 -11.77 14.22
N LEU A 137 19.55 -12.67 15.07
CA LEU A 137 18.16 -12.64 15.57
C LEU A 137 18.04 -12.25 17.06
N LEU A 138 19.12 -11.77 17.68
CA LEU A 138 19.11 -11.28 19.08
C LEU A 138 18.97 -9.74 19.18
N ARG A 139 18.61 -9.10 18.08
CA ARG A 139 18.47 -7.63 17.99
C ARG A 139 17.09 -7.17 18.45
N LEU A 140 17.06 -5.95 18.99
CA LEU A 140 15.84 -5.29 19.47
C LEU A 140 15.28 -4.25 18.48
N ASP A 141 15.88 -4.13 17.29
CA ASP A 141 15.39 -3.22 16.25
C ASP A 141 13.97 -3.63 15.80
N PRO A 142 13.07 -2.66 15.53
CA PRO A 142 11.76 -2.91 14.94
C PRO A 142 11.82 -3.78 13.68
N VAL A 143 11.10 -4.91 13.67
CA VAL A 143 11.16 -5.89 12.58
C VAL A 143 10.18 -5.56 11.45
N ILE A 144 8.94 -5.23 11.82
CA ILE A 144 7.86 -4.88 10.90
C ILE A 144 7.63 -3.36 10.97
N PRO A 145 7.88 -2.59 9.89
CA PRO A 145 7.73 -1.13 9.92
C PRO A 145 6.33 -0.66 10.37
N ALA A 146 5.28 -1.37 9.96
CA ALA A 146 3.89 -1.04 10.29
C ALA A 146 3.59 -1.09 11.80
N PHE A 147 4.35 -1.86 12.59
CA PHE A 147 4.15 -1.94 14.05
C PHE A 147 5.00 -0.92 14.81
N GLY A 148 5.84 -0.14 14.13
CA GLY A 148 6.67 0.90 14.76
C GLY A 148 7.48 0.38 15.95
N ALA A 149 7.53 1.17 17.02
CA ALA A 149 8.26 0.86 18.25
C ALA A 149 7.47 -0.05 19.23
N HIS A 150 6.50 -0.84 18.75
CA HIS A 150 5.75 -1.76 19.60
C HIS A 150 6.72 -2.69 20.37
N PRO A 151 6.56 -2.90 21.70
CA PRO A 151 7.54 -3.62 22.51
C PRO A 151 7.82 -5.07 22.10
N GLN A 152 6.91 -5.66 21.32
CA GLN A 152 7.02 -7.02 20.78
C GLN A 152 7.50 -7.11 19.34
N ASN A 153 7.70 -5.97 18.68
CA ASN A 153 8.14 -5.91 17.29
C ASN A 153 9.66 -6.10 17.16
N ASN A 154 10.21 -7.14 17.78
CA ASN A 154 11.63 -7.49 17.69
C ASN A 154 11.81 -9.00 17.52
N PHE A 155 13.00 -9.40 17.05
CA PHE A 155 13.28 -10.81 16.79
C PHE A 155 13.14 -11.69 18.03
N ILE A 156 13.53 -11.22 19.21
CA ILE A 156 13.47 -12.03 20.43
C ILE A 156 12.02 -12.38 20.82
N ASP A 157 11.08 -11.44 20.72
CA ASP A 157 9.66 -11.76 20.92
C ASP A 157 9.11 -12.68 19.83
N GLY A 158 9.55 -12.53 18.57
CA GLY A 158 9.23 -13.46 17.49
C GLY A 158 9.71 -14.88 17.79
N LEU A 159 10.94 -15.04 18.28
CA LEU A 159 11.49 -16.34 18.69
C LEU A 159 10.71 -16.92 19.89
N ALA A 160 10.30 -16.07 20.83
CA ALA A 160 9.45 -16.48 21.95
C ALA A 160 8.06 -16.91 21.47
N ALA A 161 7.50 -16.27 20.44
CA ALA A 161 6.25 -16.68 19.82
C ALA A 161 6.39 -18.05 19.14
N LEU A 162 7.48 -18.31 18.40
CA LEU A 162 7.75 -19.63 17.82
C LEU A 162 7.91 -20.73 18.89
N ALA A 163 8.54 -20.40 20.02
CA ALA A 163 8.71 -21.33 21.13
C ALA A 163 7.37 -21.74 21.78
N ARG A 164 6.35 -20.87 21.78
CA ARG A 164 5.00 -21.20 22.29
C ARG A 164 4.33 -22.29 21.47
N HIS A 165 4.74 -22.49 20.20
CA HIS A 165 4.25 -23.54 19.32
C HIS A 165 5.24 -24.72 19.24
N SER A 166 6.02 -24.98 20.29
CA SER A 166 7.04 -26.03 20.29
C SER A 166 6.50 -27.43 20.05
N GLU A 167 5.25 -27.69 20.44
CA GLU A 167 4.58 -28.98 20.23
C GLU A 167 4.20 -29.20 18.75
N ASP A 168 4.10 -28.12 17.97
CA ASP A 168 3.79 -28.17 16.54
C ASP A 168 5.03 -28.23 15.64
N TRP A 169 6.23 -28.32 16.22
CA TRP A 169 7.46 -28.26 15.43
C TRP A 169 7.60 -29.47 14.50
N VAL A 170 7.71 -29.20 13.20
CA VAL A 170 7.83 -30.24 12.16
C VAL A 170 9.27 -30.69 11.93
N ARG A 171 10.26 -29.90 12.37
CA ARG A 171 11.70 -30.22 12.28
C ARG A 171 12.44 -29.70 13.53
N PRO A 172 13.50 -30.40 13.99
CA PRO A 172 14.30 -29.92 15.11
C PRO A 172 14.98 -28.59 14.82
N VAL A 173 14.99 -27.67 15.79
CA VAL A 173 15.69 -26.38 15.65
C VAL A 173 17.20 -26.52 15.48
N ALA A 174 17.80 -27.58 16.04
CA ALA A 174 19.23 -27.84 15.95
C ALA A 174 19.72 -28.03 14.49
N GLU A 175 18.86 -28.56 13.64
CA GLU A 175 19.12 -28.82 12.21
C GLU A 175 18.97 -27.56 11.34
N TRP A 176 18.36 -26.50 11.86
CA TRP A 176 18.15 -25.28 11.09
C TRP A 176 19.48 -24.57 10.78
N VAL A 177 19.68 -24.25 9.50
CA VAL A 177 20.80 -23.44 9.02
C VAL A 177 20.24 -22.23 8.26
N PRO A 178 20.70 -21.00 8.58
CA PRO A 178 20.20 -19.81 7.92
C PRO A 178 20.70 -19.74 6.46
N PRO A 179 19.82 -19.48 5.49
CA PRO A 179 20.18 -19.44 4.07
C PRO A 179 20.69 -18.06 3.61
N SER A 180 20.71 -17.06 4.50
CA SER A 180 20.97 -15.67 4.16
C SER A 180 21.58 -14.91 5.33
N HIS A 181 22.28 -13.81 5.04
CA HIS A 181 22.73 -12.84 6.05
C HIS A 181 21.65 -11.81 6.44
N ASN A 182 20.49 -11.80 5.77
CA ASN A 182 19.41 -10.86 6.08
C ASN A 182 18.54 -11.39 7.25
N PRO A 183 18.45 -10.67 8.39
CA PRO A 183 17.71 -11.13 9.57
C PRO A 183 16.22 -11.43 9.31
N ARG A 184 15.53 -10.65 8.44
CA ARG A 184 14.14 -10.93 8.07
C ARG A 184 14.01 -12.27 7.36
N LYS A 185 14.91 -12.54 6.39
CA LYS A 185 14.94 -13.83 5.67
C LYS A 185 15.34 -14.99 6.58
N GLN A 186 16.23 -14.76 7.54
CA GLN A 186 16.61 -15.75 8.56
C GLN A 186 15.40 -16.11 9.42
N PHE A 187 14.67 -15.11 9.95
CA PHE A 187 13.48 -15.36 10.75
C PHE A 187 12.41 -16.12 9.95
N HIS A 188 12.11 -15.68 8.73
CA HIS A 188 11.15 -16.36 7.85
C HIS A 188 11.52 -17.85 7.66
N HIS A 189 12.77 -18.12 7.30
CA HIS A 189 13.24 -19.49 7.09
C HIS A 189 13.18 -20.33 8.38
N LEU A 190 13.46 -19.72 9.54
CA LEU A 190 13.32 -20.40 10.83
C LEU A 190 11.85 -20.72 11.14
N ALA A 191 10.94 -19.77 10.95
CA ALA A 191 9.52 -19.97 11.16
C ALA A 191 8.98 -21.09 10.25
N CYS A 192 9.33 -21.07 8.96
CA CYS A 192 8.96 -22.14 8.03
C CYS A 192 9.61 -23.48 8.40
N HIS A 193 10.88 -23.51 8.77
CA HIS A 193 11.57 -24.74 9.19
C HIS A 193 10.88 -25.40 10.38
N LEU A 194 10.45 -24.60 11.36
CA LEU A 194 9.81 -25.10 12.57
C LEU A 194 8.34 -25.44 12.34
N LEU A 195 7.57 -24.66 11.57
CA LEU A 195 6.11 -24.75 11.57
C LEU A 195 5.48 -25.08 10.21
N ALA A 196 6.28 -25.29 9.15
CA ALA A 196 5.76 -25.47 7.80
C ALA A 196 6.43 -26.64 7.03
N ARG A 197 5.60 -27.42 6.33
CA ARG A 197 6.00 -28.44 5.35
C ARG A 197 5.91 -27.92 3.91
N TYR A 198 5.09 -26.89 3.70
CA TYR A 198 4.87 -26.21 2.42
C TYR A 198 5.18 -24.72 2.55
N ASP A 199 5.44 -24.05 1.43
CA ASP A 199 5.81 -22.64 1.40
C ASP A 199 4.71 -21.74 1.99
N VAL A 200 5.13 -20.81 2.85
CA VAL A 200 4.28 -19.78 3.44
C VAL A 200 4.78 -18.41 2.97
N PRO A 201 3.89 -17.46 2.58
CA PRO A 201 4.32 -16.12 2.18
C PRO A 201 5.01 -15.35 3.30
N THR A 202 6.01 -14.51 2.97
CA THR A 202 6.84 -13.83 3.97
C THR A 202 6.09 -12.80 4.82
N PHE A 203 5.02 -12.20 4.29
CA PHE A 203 4.18 -11.27 5.04
C PHE A 203 3.50 -11.93 6.26
N MET A 204 3.32 -13.26 6.24
CA MET A 204 2.73 -14.00 7.35
C MET A 204 3.61 -14.03 8.59
N ASP A 205 4.92 -13.75 8.46
CA ASP A 205 5.83 -13.60 9.60
C ASP A 205 5.33 -12.56 10.62
N ALA A 206 4.57 -11.55 10.16
CA ALA A 206 4.00 -10.51 11.01
C ALA A 206 3.18 -11.08 12.18
N ALA A 207 2.59 -12.28 12.01
CA ALA A 207 1.83 -12.98 13.04
C ALA A 207 2.62 -13.23 14.35
N PHE A 208 3.96 -13.29 14.27
CA PHE A 208 4.81 -13.60 15.41
C PHE A 208 5.36 -12.36 16.13
N PHE A 209 5.20 -11.16 15.57
CA PHE A 209 5.75 -9.90 16.12
C PHE A 209 4.74 -9.07 16.92
N THR A 210 3.53 -9.60 17.12
CA THR A 210 2.44 -8.94 17.84
C THR A 210 1.70 -9.91 18.77
N SER A 211 2.40 -10.86 19.39
CA SER A 211 1.82 -11.99 20.15
C SER A 211 0.80 -11.65 21.27
N GLN A 212 0.71 -10.39 21.72
CA GLN A 212 -0.31 -9.93 22.69
C GLN A 212 -1.53 -9.25 22.04
N MET A 213 -1.55 -9.03 20.73
CA MET A 213 -2.74 -8.57 20.04
C MET A 213 -3.79 -9.69 19.99
N PRO A 214 -5.09 -9.38 20.14
CA PRO A 214 -6.17 -10.39 20.11
C PRO A 214 -6.12 -11.32 18.88
N GLU A 215 -5.74 -10.78 17.73
CA GLU A 215 -5.73 -11.49 16.45
C GLU A 215 -4.44 -12.31 16.21
N ALA A 216 -3.42 -12.16 17.07
CA ALA A 216 -2.12 -12.79 16.84
C ALA A 216 -2.19 -14.32 16.86
N GLY A 217 -2.97 -14.89 17.78
CA GLY A 217 -3.19 -16.34 17.83
C GLY A 217 -3.86 -16.87 16.56
N LEU A 218 -4.84 -16.13 16.04
CA LEU A 218 -5.54 -16.47 14.81
C LEU A 218 -4.61 -16.42 13.59
N HIS A 219 -3.82 -15.35 13.45
CA HIS A 219 -2.85 -15.23 12.36
C HIS A 219 -1.73 -16.29 12.43
N GLN A 220 -1.31 -16.70 13.63
CA GLN A 220 -0.36 -17.80 13.81
C GLN A 220 -0.99 -19.15 13.44
N ALA A 221 -2.27 -19.36 13.77
CA ALA A 221 -3.02 -20.52 13.31
C ALA A 221 -3.11 -20.55 11.77
N TRP A 222 -3.34 -19.42 11.11
CA TRP A 222 -3.32 -19.32 9.64
C TRP A 222 -1.95 -19.65 9.05
N PHE A 223 -0.86 -19.18 9.66
CA PHE A 223 0.51 -19.55 9.23
C PHE A 223 0.67 -21.07 9.23
N LYS A 224 0.32 -21.74 10.34
CA LYS A 224 0.40 -23.21 10.46
C LYS A 224 -0.54 -23.92 9.48
N HIS A 225 -1.75 -23.40 9.29
CA HIS A 225 -2.72 -23.94 8.34
C HIS A 225 -2.15 -23.97 6.92
N ILE A 226 -1.60 -22.85 6.45
CA ILE A 226 -0.92 -22.76 5.15
C ILE A 226 0.30 -23.67 5.11
N GLY A 227 1.15 -23.61 6.15
CA GLY A 227 2.37 -24.41 6.24
C GLY A 227 2.13 -25.92 6.24
N SER A 228 0.95 -26.37 6.68
CA SER A 228 0.54 -27.78 6.59
C SER A 228 0.05 -28.20 5.20
N GLY A 229 -0.05 -27.27 4.25
CA GLY A 229 -0.55 -27.50 2.89
C GLY A 229 -2.06 -27.34 2.74
N GLN A 230 -2.76 -26.92 3.80
CA GLN A 230 -4.20 -26.69 3.73
C GLN A 230 -4.52 -25.37 3.02
N ASN A 231 -5.69 -25.32 2.39
CA ASN A 231 -6.13 -24.11 1.70
C ASN A 231 -6.60 -23.07 2.72
N ILE A 232 -6.04 -21.85 2.68
CA ILE A 232 -6.38 -20.78 3.62
C ILE A 232 -7.89 -20.49 3.71
N ARG A 233 -8.67 -20.72 2.64
CA ARG A 233 -10.14 -20.51 2.67
C ARG A 233 -10.90 -21.44 3.63
N THR A 234 -10.27 -22.51 4.11
CA THR A 234 -10.86 -23.45 5.08
C THR A 234 -10.40 -23.17 6.50
N ALA A 235 -9.57 -22.14 6.71
CA ALA A 235 -9.29 -21.62 8.03
C ALA A 235 -10.46 -20.77 8.53
N ASP A 236 -10.44 -20.45 9.83
CA ASP A 236 -11.35 -19.50 10.43
C ASP A 236 -11.00 -18.07 9.97
N LEU A 237 -11.68 -17.59 8.94
CA LEU A 237 -11.43 -16.29 8.30
C LEU A 237 -12.62 -15.35 8.54
N PRO A 238 -12.38 -14.04 8.70
CA PRO A 238 -13.46 -13.05 8.76
C PRO A 238 -14.17 -12.83 7.42
N VAL A 239 -13.71 -13.50 6.35
CA VAL A 239 -14.29 -13.40 5.00
C VAL A 239 -14.39 -14.77 4.34
N ALA A 240 -15.47 -14.99 3.59
CA ALA A 240 -15.62 -16.16 2.74
C ALA A 240 -14.74 -16.02 1.48
N LEU A 241 -13.70 -16.83 1.36
CA LEU A 241 -12.81 -16.83 0.20
C LEU A 241 -13.17 -17.89 -0.84
N SER A 242 -13.15 -17.50 -2.11
CA SER A 242 -13.09 -18.46 -3.22
C SER A 242 -11.71 -19.10 -3.35
N LYS A 243 -11.59 -20.21 -4.09
CA LYS A 243 -10.27 -20.80 -4.42
C LYS A 243 -9.33 -19.79 -5.09
N LYS A 244 -9.87 -18.97 -6.00
CA LYS A 244 -9.11 -17.92 -6.68
C LYS A 244 -8.66 -16.83 -5.70
N SER A 245 -9.52 -16.43 -4.77
CA SER A 245 -9.19 -15.44 -3.74
C SER A 245 -8.08 -15.92 -2.82
N ALA A 246 -8.13 -17.19 -2.40
CA ALA A 246 -7.08 -17.83 -1.60
C ALA A 246 -5.73 -17.86 -2.33
N HIS A 247 -5.72 -18.17 -3.64
CA HIS A 247 -4.50 -18.09 -4.44
C HIS A 247 -3.95 -16.65 -4.50
N CYS A 248 -4.80 -15.66 -4.75
CA CYS A 248 -4.39 -14.25 -4.78
C CYS A 248 -3.91 -13.73 -3.42
N PHE A 249 -4.42 -14.25 -2.30
CA PHE A 249 -3.92 -13.97 -0.95
C PHE A 249 -2.47 -14.45 -0.79
N LEU A 250 -2.17 -15.69 -1.19
CA LEU A 250 -0.82 -16.24 -1.10
C LEU A 250 0.18 -15.51 -2.01
N ALA A 251 -0.30 -14.93 -3.11
CA ALA A 251 0.49 -14.12 -4.03
C ALA A 251 0.47 -12.60 -3.69
N ALA A 252 0.00 -12.22 -2.50
CA ALA A 252 -0.06 -10.82 -2.11
C ALA A 252 1.34 -10.21 -1.96
N PRO A 253 1.52 -8.91 -2.28
CA PRO A 253 2.78 -8.21 -2.08
C PRO A 253 3.27 -8.25 -0.62
N ASP A 254 4.58 -8.44 -0.43
CA ASP A 254 5.21 -8.55 0.90
C ASP A 254 5.11 -7.27 1.77
N ASP A 255 4.76 -6.12 1.17
CA ASP A 255 4.54 -4.87 1.90
C ASP A 255 3.16 -4.78 2.58
N LEU A 256 2.26 -5.73 2.29
CA LEU A 256 0.93 -5.78 2.91
C LEU A 256 0.96 -6.44 4.28
N SER A 257 0.12 -5.96 5.20
CA SER A 257 -0.23 -6.69 6.41
C SER A 257 -1.07 -7.92 6.06
N ILE A 258 -1.19 -8.87 6.99
CA ILE A 258 -2.01 -10.08 6.80
C ILE A 258 -3.46 -9.72 6.46
N VAL A 259 -4.04 -8.74 7.16
CA VAL A 259 -5.40 -8.22 6.91
C VAL A 259 -5.51 -7.58 5.52
N HIS A 260 -4.53 -6.76 5.13
CA HIS A 260 -4.51 -6.14 3.80
C HIS A 260 -4.32 -7.19 2.69
N ALA A 261 -3.51 -8.23 2.93
CA ALA A 261 -3.33 -9.35 2.02
C ALA A 261 -4.65 -10.14 1.85
N LEU A 262 -5.43 -10.30 2.92
CA LEU A 262 -6.73 -10.94 2.87
C LEU A 262 -7.71 -10.15 2.00
N ARG A 263 -7.79 -8.83 2.20
CA ARG A 263 -8.59 -7.93 1.36
C ARG A 263 -8.09 -7.91 -0.09
N TRP A 264 -6.78 -7.92 -0.30
CA TRP A 264 -6.15 -8.05 -1.63
C TRP A 264 -6.63 -9.32 -2.34
N GLY A 265 -6.49 -10.48 -1.67
CA GLY A 265 -6.94 -11.77 -2.19
C GLY A 265 -8.42 -11.76 -2.56
N GLN A 266 -9.27 -11.17 -1.73
CA GLN A 266 -10.69 -11.04 -2.00
C GLN A 266 -10.97 -10.20 -3.26
N VAL A 267 -10.41 -8.99 -3.35
CA VAL A 267 -10.64 -8.08 -4.49
C VAL A 267 -10.20 -8.72 -5.80
N LEU A 268 -8.97 -9.28 -5.86
CA LEU A 268 -8.47 -9.92 -7.08
C LEU A 268 -9.24 -11.21 -7.40
N GLY A 269 -9.62 -11.97 -6.38
CA GLY A 269 -10.43 -13.17 -6.53
C GLY A 269 -11.81 -12.88 -7.16
N GLN A 270 -12.41 -11.74 -6.82
CA GLN A 270 -13.66 -11.26 -7.41
C GLN A 270 -13.49 -10.60 -8.79
N GLY A 271 -12.27 -10.56 -9.34
CA GLY A 271 -11.98 -10.01 -10.66
C GLY A 271 -11.53 -8.54 -10.68
N GLY A 272 -11.27 -7.96 -9.50
CA GLY A 272 -10.69 -6.62 -9.37
C GLY A 272 -9.23 -6.56 -9.80
N SER A 273 -8.73 -5.33 -10.02
CA SER A 273 -7.33 -5.07 -10.35
C SER A 273 -6.47 -4.81 -9.09
N PRO A 274 -5.14 -4.94 -9.17
CA PRO A 274 -4.23 -4.49 -8.11
C PRO A 274 -4.44 -3.04 -7.67
N ALA A 275 -4.76 -2.14 -8.61
CA ALA A 275 -5.04 -0.75 -8.31
C ALA A 275 -6.34 -0.58 -7.51
N LEU A 276 -7.40 -1.31 -7.89
CA LEU A 276 -8.64 -1.36 -7.12
C LEU A 276 -8.39 -1.93 -5.72
N ALA A 277 -7.60 -3.00 -5.59
CA ALA A 277 -7.28 -3.59 -4.30
C ALA A 277 -6.58 -2.60 -3.37
N ARG A 278 -5.57 -1.86 -3.85
CA ARG A 278 -4.91 -0.79 -3.08
C ARG A 278 -5.89 0.33 -2.70
N ALA A 279 -6.79 0.73 -3.60
CA ALA A 279 -7.78 1.74 -3.31
C ALA A 279 -8.78 1.29 -2.23
N VAL A 280 -9.26 0.03 -2.28
CA VAL A 280 -10.12 -0.55 -1.24
C VAL A 280 -9.38 -0.66 0.10
N ILE A 281 -8.13 -1.14 0.09
CA ILE A 281 -7.29 -1.25 1.29
C ILE A 281 -7.06 0.13 1.94
N ALA A 282 -6.98 1.20 1.17
CA ALA A 282 -6.82 2.56 1.70
C ALA A 282 -8.09 3.13 2.38
N THR A 283 -9.23 2.43 2.29
CA THR A 283 -10.48 2.81 2.96
C THR A 283 -10.66 2.07 4.29
N ARG A 284 -11.78 2.33 4.98
CA ARG A 284 -12.22 1.55 6.15
C ARG A 284 -12.27 0.04 5.92
N LEU A 285 -12.46 -0.41 4.68
CA LEU A 285 -12.51 -1.84 4.33
C LEU A 285 -11.16 -2.54 4.41
N GLY A 286 -10.05 -1.79 4.43
CA GLY A 286 -8.73 -2.35 4.72
C GLY A 286 -8.47 -2.54 6.21
N GLN A 287 -9.26 -1.90 7.08
CA GLN A 287 -9.03 -1.87 8.53
C GLN A 287 -9.95 -2.84 9.28
N SER A 288 -11.13 -3.14 8.72
CA SER A 288 -12.14 -4.00 9.34
C SER A 288 -12.86 -4.87 8.30
N PHE A 289 -13.42 -5.97 8.78
CA PHE A 289 -14.31 -6.89 8.06
C PHE A 289 -15.74 -6.86 8.62
N GLU A 290 -16.09 -5.84 9.40
CA GLU A 290 -17.47 -5.65 9.85
C GLU A 290 -18.42 -5.52 8.66
N ASN A 291 -19.59 -6.15 8.77
CA ASN A 291 -20.62 -6.17 7.73
C ASN A 291 -20.13 -6.74 6.38
N GLU A 292 -19.24 -7.73 6.41
CA GLU A 292 -18.61 -8.28 5.21
C GLU A 292 -19.61 -8.81 4.18
N ASP A 293 -20.74 -9.39 4.61
CA ASP A 293 -21.77 -9.89 3.70
C ASP A 293 -22.26 -8.81 2.72
N PHE A 294 -22.35 -7.56 3.18
CA PHE A 294 -22.68 -6.42 2.33
C PHE A 294 -21.44 -5.92 1.57
N TRP A 295 -20.31 -5.70 2.24
CA TRP A 295 -19.13 -5.11 1.60
C TRP A 295 -18.51 -6.01 0.53
N SER A 296 -18.63 -7.33 0.66
CA SER A 296 -18.29 -8.27 -0.40
C SER A 296 -19.09 -8.01 -1.68
N THR A 297 -20.37 -7.63 -1.58
CA THR A 297 -21.18 -7.22 -2.75
C THR A 297 -20.75 -5.87 -3.33
N ALA A 298 -20.26 -4.95 -2.50
CA ALA A 298 -19.73 -3.66 -2.95
C ALA A 298 -18.38 -3.83 -3.66
N ILE A 299 -17.50 -4.69 -3.14
CA ILE A 299 -16.24 -5.04 -3.80
C ILE A 299 -16.51 -5.70 -5.15
N LEU A 300 -17.49 -6.62 -5.21
CA LEU A 300 -17.90 -7.25 -6.46
C LEU A 300 -18.46 -6.21 -7.45
N PHE A 301 -19.24 -5.26 -6.95
CA PHE A 301 -19.75 -4.15 -7.75
C PHE A 301 -18.61 -3.30 -8.32
N PHE A 302 -17.57 -2.98 -7.55
CA PHE A 302 -16.39 -2.28 -8.07
C PHE A 302 -15.60 -3.14 -9.08
N ALA A 303 -15.41 -4.42 -8.80
CA ALA A 303 -14.72 -5.34 -9.70
C ALA A 303 -15.43 -5.47 -11.07
N ASN A 304 -16.77 -5.43 -11.06
CA ASN A 304 -17.61 -5.44 -12.26
C ASN A 304 -17.66 -4.09 -13.00
N ASN A 305 -17.17 -3.02 -12.38
CA ASN A 305 -17.04 -1.69 -12.98
C ASN A 305 -15.56 -1.29 -13.08
N PRO A 306 -14.72 -2.05 -13.82
CA PRO A 306 -13.29 -1.82 -13.85
C PRO A 306 -12.97 -0.42 -14.39
N MET A 307 -13.74 0.14 -15.32
CA MET A 307 -13.52 1.50 -15.86
C MET A 307 -13.90 2.63 -14.89
N LEU A 308 -14.15 2.33 -13.61
CA LEU A 308 -14.20 3.32 -12.52
C LEU A 308 -12.76 3.71 -12.13
N ASP A 309 -12.49 5.00 -12.01
CA ASP A 309 -11.23 5.48 -11.45
C ASP A 309 -11.13 5.10 -9.95
N PRO A 310 -10.07 4.36 -9.53
CA PRO A 310 -9.87 3.95 -8.14
C PRO A 310 -9.91 5.10 -7.13
N ALA A 311 -9.64 6.34 -7.54
CA ALA A 311 -9.73 7.52 -6.68
C ALA A 311 -11.15 7.75 -6.09
N HIS A 312 -12.19 7.24 -6.75
CA HIS A 312 -13.57 7.36 -6.26
C HIS A 312 -13.97 6.27 -5.27
N VAL A 313 -13.16 5.21 -5.09
CA VAL A 313 -13.51 4.10 -4.19
C VAL A 313 -13.68 4.59 -2.75
N GLY A 314 -12.76 5.40 -2.24
CA GLY A 314 -12.86 6.01 -0.91
C GLY A 314 -14.15 6.81 -0.71
N PRO A 315 -14.37 7.87 -1.50
CA PRO A 315 -15.62 8.64 -1.47
C PRO A 315 -16.90 7.81 -1.52
N ILE A 316 -16.95 6.79 -2.40
CA ILE A 316 -18.12 5.92 -2.50
C ILE A 316 -18.29 5.08 -1.23
N VAL A 317 -17.22 4.50 -0.70
CA VAL A 317 -17.26 3.69 0.53
C VAL A 317 -17.74 4.54 1.71
N ASP A 318 -17.23 5.76 1.85
CA ASP A 318 -17.64 6.67 2.93
C ASP A 318 -19.10 7.09 2.81
N PHE A 319 -19.55 7.43 1.61
CA PHE A 319 -20.95 7.71 1.34
C PHE A 319 -21.84 6.51 1.68
N ILE A 320 -21.53 5.31 1.16
CA ILE A 320 -22.33 4.11 1.43
C ILE A 320 -22.39 3.82 2.92
N HIS A 321 -21.26 3.93 3.63
CA HIS A 321 -21.24 3.72 5.06
C HIS A 321 -22.13 4.72 5.80
N ASN A 322 -22.03 6.00 5.47
CA ASN A 322 -22.85 7.05 6.05
C ASN A 322 -24.35 6.78 5.82
N GLN A 323 -24.73 6.45 4.59
CA GLN A 323 -26.14 6.21 4.25
C GLN A 323 -26.70 4.95 4.91
N LYS A 324 -25.90 3.88 5.01
CA LYS A 324 -26.37 2.55 5.44
C LYS A 324 -26.29 2.33 6.95
N TYR A 325 -25.24 2.83 7.58
CA TYR A 325 -24.88 2.44 8.95
C TYR A 325 -24.85 3.58 9.95
N VAL A 326 -24.70 4.84 9.52
CA VAL A 326 -24.58 5.98 10.45
C VAL A 326 -25.96 6.54 10.77
N PRO A 327 -26.42 6.52 12.04
CA PRO A 327 -27.65 7.18 12.46
C PRO A 327 -27.61 8.69 12.18
N GLN A 328 -28.76 9.28 11.92
CA GLN A 328 -28.88 10.71 11.65
C GLN A 328 -29.22 11.45 12.94
N GLN A 329 -28.61 12.62 13.15
CA GLN A 329 -29.01 13.55 14.20
C GLN A 329 -29.71 14.74 13.56
N ILE A 330 -30.97 14.95 13.91
CA ILE A 330 -31.78 16.06 13.40
C ILE A 330 -32.06 17.02 14.55
N ALA A 331 -31.74 18.30 14.38
CA ALA A 331 -32.11 19.33 15.33
C ALA A 331 -33.63 19.58 15.27
N LEU A 332 -34.28 19.51 16.43
CA LEU A 332 -35.71 19.77 16.58
C LEU A 332 -35.97 21.27 16.86
N PRO A 333 -37.16 21.79 16.50
CA PRO A 333 -37.60 23.11 16.94
C PRO A 333 -37.70 23.12 18.48
N GLY A 334 -36.75 23.78 19.15
CA GLY A 334 -36.61 23.75 20.61
C GLY A 334 -35.21 23.40 21.14
N GLY A 335 -34.24 23.14 20.26
CA GLY A 335 -32.82 22.95 20.64
C GLY A 335 -32.46 21.53 21.09
N GLY A 336 -33.41 20.59 21.05
CA GLY A 336 -33.14 19.16 21.22
C GLY A 336 -32.65 18.50 19.92
N PHE A 337 -32.03 17.32 20.04
CA PHE A 337 -31.64 16.50 18.89
C PHE A 337 -32.43 15.19 18.89
N GLU A 338 -32.98 14.81 17.74
CA GLU A 338 -33.58 13.50 17.51
C GLU A 338 -32.57 12.59 16.81
N GLN A 339 -32.33 11.41 17.38
CA GLN A 339 -31.62 10.34 16.66
C GLN A 339 -32.59 9.55 15.80
N ARG A 340 -32.36 9.55 14.49
CA ARG A 340 -33.10 8.76 13.51
C ARG A 340 -32.23 7.63 12.97
N PRO A 341 -32.83 6.55 12.47
CA PRO A 341 -32.08 5.50 11.79
C PRO A 341 -31.26 6.07 10.62
N PRO A 342 -30.27 5.31 10.11
CA PRO A 342 -29.51 5.69 8.92
C PRO A 342 -30.44 6.09 7.77
N ALA A 343 -29.98 6.97 6.88
CA ALA A 343 -30.82 7.51 5.81
C ALA A 343 -31.37 6.40 4.88
N GLN A 344 -30.59 5.34 4.68
CA GLN A 344 -30.92 4.20 3.83
C GLN A 344 -30.42 2.90 4.48
N PRO A 345 -31.04 2.39 5.56
CA PRO A 345 -30.54 1.22 6.29
C PRO A 345 -30.53 -0.04 5.40
N ASN A 346 -31.48 -0.11 4.46
CA ASN A 346 -31.59 -1.17 3.45
C ASN A 346 -30.82 -0.86 2.16
N PHE A 347 -29.78 -0.02 2.22
CA PHE A 347 -28.99 0.34 1.04
C PHE A 347 -28.48 -0.92 0.32
N SER A 348 -28.65 -0.93 -1.01
CA SER A 348 -28.25 -2.01 -1.92
C SER A 348 -27.67 -1.43 -3.21
N LEU A 349 -26.68 -2.14 -3.77
CA LEU A 349 -26.01 -1.78 -5.03
C LEU A 349 -26.60 -2.50 -6.26
N LYS A 350 -27.50 -3.48 -6.09
CA LYS A 350 -28.01 -4.31 -7.19
C LYS A 350 -28.68 -3.52 -8.32
N SER A 351 -29.29 -2.38 -8.03
CA SER A 351 -30.02 -1.54 -9.00
C SER A 351 -29.37 -0.17 -9.23
N ARG A 352 -28.11 0.02 -8.82
CA ARG A 352 -27.40 1.30 -8.97
C ARG A 352 -26.37 1.24 -10.09
N SER A 353 -26.29 2.32 -10.85
CA SER A 353 -25.20 2.57 -11.79
C SER A 353 -24.18 3.51 -11.15
N ILE A 354 -22.91 3.36 -11.53
CA ILE A 354 -21.81 4.24 -11.08
C ILE A 354 -22.14 5.73 -11.30
N PRO A 355 -22.70 6.18 -12.44
CA PRO A 355 -23.05 7.59 -12.62
C PRO A 355 -24.09 8.12 -11.64
N LYS A 356 -25.11 7.32 -11.33
CA LYS A 356 -26.13 7.70 -10.35
C LYS A 356 -25.52 7.76 -8.95
N LEU A 357 -24.68 6.80 -8.61
CA LEU A 357 -24.01 6.74 -7.31
C LEU A 357 -23.08 7.93 -7.11
N LEU A 358 -22.24 8.27 -8.10
CA LEU A 358 -21.34 9.41 -8.01
C LEU A 358 -22.06 10.74 -7.88
N ARG A 359 -23.20 10.92 -8.56
CA ARG A 359 -24.03 12.10 -8.36
C ARG A 359 -24.50 12.23 -6.90
N GLN A 360 -24.92 11.13 -6.29
CA GLN A 360 -25.35 11.12 -4.89
C GLN A 360 -24.19 11.38 -3.92
N VAL A 361 -22.99 10.88 -4.24
CA VAL A 361 -21.76 11.18 -3.49
C VAL A 361 -21.44 12.67 -3.57
N ASP A 362 -21.51 13.26 -4.76
CA ASP A 362 -21.25 14.70 -4.97
C ASP A 362 -22.29 15.56 -4.23
N GLU A 363 -23.59 15.25 -4.35
CA GLU A 363 -24.67 15.92 -3.62
C GLU A 363 -24.49 15.84 -2.10
N TRP A 364 -24.02 14.69 -1.60
CA TRP A 364 -23.73 14.49 -0.17
C TRP A 364 -22.54 15.32 0.30
N HIS A 365 -21.44 15.34 -0.46
CA HIS A 365 -20.29 16.19 -0.16
C HIS A 365 -20.65 17.69 -0.19
N GLU A 366 -21.47 18.13 -1.14
CA GLU A 366 -21.97 19.52 -1.20
C GLU A 366 -22.84 19.87 0.02
N ALA A 367 -23.69 18.94 0.47
CA ALA A 367 -24.48 19.11 1.69
C ALA A 367 -23.59 19.23 2.94
N LEU A 368 -22.59 18.35 3.08
CA LEU A 368 -21.63 18.42 4.20
C LEU A 368 -20.82 19.70 4.19
N ALA A 369 -20.34 20.16 3.03
CA ALA A 369 -19.61 21.41 2.91
C ALA A 369 -20.44 22.61 3.39
N ARG A 370 -21.73 22.64 3.08
CA ARG A 370 -22.66 23.66 3.59
C ARG A 370 -22.89 23.59 5.10
N GLN A 371 -22.84 22.40 5.71
CA GLN A 371 -23.03 22.23 7.16
C GLN A 371 -21.78 22.60 7.98
N VAL A 372 -20.58 22.37 7.45
CA VAL A 372 -19.31 22.73 8.11
C VAL A 372 -19.06 24.24 8.05
N LEU A 373 -19.66 24.93 7.08
CA LEU A 373 -19.68 26.39 6.95
C LEU A 373 -20.96 26.96 7.60
N LEU A 374 -20.99 27.21 8.91
CA LEU A 374 -22.06 27.96 9.60
C LEU A 374 -21.66 29.46 9.75
N PRO A 375 -22.57 30.40 10.06
CA PRO A 375 -23.78 30.82 9.34
C PRO A 375 -23.82 32.37 9.21
N ASP A 376 -23.03 32.99 8.31
CA ASP A 376 -23.09 34.45 8.05
C ASP A 376 -23.31 34.79 6.55
N ALA A 377 -23.61 33.80 5.72
CA ALA A 377 -24.00 34.05 4.34
C ALA A 377 -25.52 34.11 4.28
N GLU A 378 -26.06 35.32 4.39
CA GLU A 378 -27.48 35.62 4.15
C GLU A 378 -27.94 34.97 2.84
N ASP A 379 -29.09 34.29 2.93
CA ASP A 379 -29.77 33.63 1.83
C ASP A 379 -30.15 34.65 0.74
N GLU A 380 -29.51 34.57 -0.42
CA GLU A 380 -30.04 35.15 -1.67
C GLU A 380 -31.06 34.16 -2.27
N PRO A 381 -32.30 34.59 -2.57
CA PRO A 381 -33.33 33.69 -3.05
C PRO A 381 -33.05 33.18 -4.47
N ASP A 382 -33.13 31.86 -4.58
CA ASP A 382 -33.07 31.05 -5.79
C ASP A 382 -33.98 31.64 -6.90
N ARG A 383 -33.37 32.24 -7.93
CA ARG A 383 -34.09 32.55 -9.17
C ARG A 383 -34.41 31.26 -9.89
N ALA A 384 -35.71 30.99 -9.98
CA ALA A 384 -36.37 29.97 -10.77
C ALA A 384 -35.63 29.58 -12.07
N GLY A 385 -35.29 28.30 -12.19
CA GLY A 385 -34.80 27.69 -13.42
C GLY A 385 -34.15 26.35 -13.14
N GLY A 386 -34.85 25.26 -13.44
CA GLY A 386 -34.48 23.88 -13.08
C GLY A 386 -33.00 23.56 -13.20
N LYS A 387 -32.48 22.80 -12.21
CA LYS A 387 -31.08 22.36 -12.06
C LYS A 387 -30.49 21.80 -13.38
N LYS A 388 -30.01 22.69 -14.25
CA LYS A 388 -29.10 22.35 -15.34
C LYS A 388 -27.74 22.18 -14.67
N VAL A 389 -27.34 20.93 -14.45
CA VAL A 389 -25.98 20.59 -14.03
C VAL A 389 -25.01 21.25 -15.01
N ARG A 390 -24.36 22.35 -14.61
CA ARG A 390 -23.32 23.01 -15.42
C ARG A 390 -22.11 22.07 -15.43
N VAL A 391 -22.02 21.21 -16.44
CA VAL A 391 -20.85 20.35 -16.65
C VAL A 391 -19.65 21.28 -16.91
N ARG A 392 -18.78 21.46 -15.92
CA ARG A 392 -17.53 22.23 -16.09
C ARG A 392 -16.69 21.53 -17.15
N HIS A 393 -16.43 22.19 -18.27
CA HIS A 393 -15.54 21.67 -19.30
C HIS A 393 -14.11 21.62 -18.73
N MET A 394 -13.50 20.45 -18.74
CA MET A 394 -12.12 20.24 -18.28
C MET A 394 -11.30 19.69 -19.44
N SER A 395 -10.16 20.31 -19.70
CA SER A 395 -9.14 19.80 -20.63
C SER A 395 -7.77 19.76 -19.95
N TRP A 396 -6.86 18.96 -20.50
CA TRP A 396 -5.50 18.79 -19.99
C TRP A 396 -4.50 18.59 -21.13
N GLY A 397 -3.21 18.77 -20.81
CA GLY A 397 -2.13 18.56 -21.78
C GLY A 397 -1.93 17.08 -22.08
N ALA A 398 -1.45 16.78 -23.29
CA ALA A 398 -1.10 15.42 -23.69
C ALA A 398 0.04 14.85 -22.83
N SER A 399 0.01 13.54 -22.65
CA SER A 399 1.07 12.81 -21.99
C SER A 399 2.32 12.70 -22.87
N SER A 400 3.41 12.15 -22.34
CA SER A 400 4.65 11.93 -23.11
C SER A 400 4.61 10.72 -24.05
N ILE A 401 3.45 10.07 -24.20
CA ILE A 401 3.27 8.88 -25.03
C ILE A 401 2.70 9.34 -26.38
N GLY A 402 3.22 8.81 -27.49
CA GLY A 402 2.77 9.16 -28.83
C GLY A 402 1.45 8.49 -29.25
N GLU A 403 0.66 9.21 -30.06
CA GLU A 403 -0.46 8.62 -30.80
C GLU A 403 0.04 7.65 -31.88
N PHE A 404 -0.84 6.75 -32.32
CA PHE A 404 -0.52 5.72 -33.32
C PHE A 404 -1.57 5.65 -34.41
N GLU A 405 -1.13 5.43 -35.64
CA GLU A 405 -2.00 5.21 -36.79
C GLU A 405 -1.42 4.11 -37.68
N MET A 406 -2.30 3.27 -38.22
CA MET A 406 -1.95 2.15 -39.09
C MET A 406 -3.05 1.91 -40.12
N LYS A 407 -2.66 1.72 -41.38
CA LYS A 407 -3.56 1.22 -42.42
C LYS A 407 -3.39 -0.28 -42.60
N GLN A 408 -4.51 -0.98 -42.74
CA GLN A 408 -4.55 -2.41 -42.96
C GLN A 408 -5.58 -2.74 -44.05
N GLU A 409 -5.19 -3.49 -45.06
CA GLU A 409 -6.13 -3.99 -46.06
C GLU A 409 -6.99 -5.12 -45.49
N ASP A 410 -8.32 -4.98 -45.57
CA ASP A 410 -9.24 -6.07 -45.28
C ASP A 410 -9.41 -6.96 -46.50
N LYS A 411 -8.64 -8.05 -46.54
CA LYS A 411 -8.66 -9.06 -47.61
C LYS A 411 -10.05 -9.65 -47.90
N GLN A 412 -11.01 -9.50 -46.99
CA GLN A 412 -12.37 -10.03 -47.15
C GLN A 412 -13.31 -9.12 -47.95
N PHE A 413 -13.03 -7.81 -48.01
CA PHE A 413 -13.90 -6.81 -48.67
C PHE A 413 -13.15 -5.86 -49.62
N GLY A 414 -11.81 -5.93 -49.67
CA GLY A 414 -11.00 -5.01 -50.47
C GLY A 414 -10.95 -3.58 -49.92
N GLU A 415 -11.43 -3.36 -48.69
CA GLU A 415 -11.48 -2.05 -48.04
C GLU A 415 -10.22 -1.82 -47.18
N THR A 416 -9.69 -0.60 -47.17
CA THR A 416 -8.60 -0.21 -46.28
C THR A 416 -9.17 0.22 -44.93
N LEU A 417 -8.80 -0.49 -43.85
CA LEU A 417 -9.11 -0.11 -42.48
C LEU A 417 -8.01 0.78 -41.92
N THR A 418 -8.39 1.94 -41.37
CA THR A 418 -7.44 2.83 -40.69
C THR A 418 -7.63 2.73 -39.19
N TRP A 419 -6.68 2.12 -38.50
CA TRP A 419 -6.64 2.00 -37.05
C TRP A 419 -5.93 3.20 -36.44
N SER A 420 -6.48 3.73 -35.35
CA SER A 420 -5.84 4.81 -34.59
C SER A 420 -5.92 4.60 -33.09
N VAL A 421 -4.89 5.07 -32.39
CA VAL A 421 -4.83 5.16 -30.92
C VAL A 421 -4.62 6.63 -30.56
N LYS A 422 -5.61 7.23 -29.91
CA LYS A 422 -5.63 8.67 -29.58
C LYS A 422 -5.83 8.90 -28.09
N GLU A 423 -5.13 9.88 -27.54
CA GLU A 423 -5.32 10.27 -26.13
C GLU A 423 -6.62 11.06 -25.99
N LEU A 424 -7.37 10.82 -24.91
CA LEU A 424 -8.57 11.58 -24.59
C LEU A 424 -8.19 12.73 -23.65
N LEU A 425 -8.28 13.96 -24.15
CA LEU A 425 -7.70 15.16 -23.53
C LEU A 425 -8.74 16.05 -22.83
N SER A 426 -10.00 15.63 -22.80
CA SER A 426 -11.07 16.37 -22.16
C SER A 426 -12.12 15.46 -21.52
N ASN A 427 -12.82 15.98 -20.51
CA ASN A 427 -13.94 15.26 -19.91
C ASN A 427 -15.12 15.08 -20.89
N ARG A 428 -15.24 15.93 -21.90
CA ARG A 428 -16.18 15.77 -23.02
C ARG A 428 -15.85 14.53 -23.85
N GLU A 429 -14.58 14.33 -24.20
CA GLU A 429 -14.11 13.15 -24.91
C GLU A 429 -14.27 11.88 -24.07
N LEU A 430 -13.88 11.90 -22.78
CA LEU A 430 -14.12 10.76 -21.88
C LEU A 430 -15.61 10.42 -21.75
N GLY A 431 -16.49 11.44 -21.72
CA GLY A 431 -17.93 11.26 -21.69
C GLY A 431 -18.49 10.69 -23.00
N ALA A 432 -17.94 11.07 -24.16
CA ALA A 432 -18.29 10.48 -25.44
C ALA A 432 -17.85 9.01 -25.50
N GLU A 433 -16.60 8.72 -25.12
CA GLU A 433 -16.05 7.36 -25.05
C GLU A 433 -16.88 6.49 -24.12
N GLY A 434 -17.19 6.98 -22.92
CA GLY A 434 -17.97 6.22 -21.94
C GLY A 434 -19.38 5.87 -22.41
N ARG A 435 -20.04 6.77 -23.15
CA ARG A 435 -21.38 6.53 -23.74
C ARG A 435 -21.32 5.49 -24.86
N GLU A 436 -20.36 5.62 -25.77
CA GLU A 436 -20.22 4.70 -26.90
C GLU A 436 -19.77 3.30 -26.46
N MET A 437 -18.88 3.25 -25.47
CA MET A 437 -18.32 2.00 -24.96
C MET A 437 -19.13 1.38 -23.81
N GLY A 438 -20.15 2.07 -23.30
CA GLY A 438 -21.01 1.58 -22.23
C GLY A 438 -20.27 1.34 -20.91
N HIS A 439 -19.38 2.25 -20.52
CA HIS A 439 -18.57 2.14 -19.29
C HIS A 439 -18.17 3.50 -18.69
N CYS A 440 -17.65 3.50 -17.45
CA CYS A 440 -17.54 4.71 -16.62
C CYS A 440 -16.21 5.49 -16.72
N VAL A 441 -15.58 5.54 -17.89
CA VAL A 441 -14.26 6.16 -18.06
C VAL A 441 -14.21 7.67 -17.76
N TYR A 442 -15.34 8.37 -17.84
CA TYR A 442 -15.46 9.79 -17.48
C TYR A 442 -14.98 10.10 -16.04
N THR A 443 -14.99 9.10 -15.15
CA THR A 443 -14.55 9.22 -13.75
C THR A 443 -13.07 9.59 -13.63
N TYR A 444 -12.27 9.34 -14.66
CA TYR A 444 -10.83 9.62 -14.72
C TYR A 444 -10.48 11.10 -14.97
N ALA A 445 -11.44 11.99 -15.19
CA ALA A 445 -11.16 13.39 -15.59
C ALA A 445 -10.21 14.14 -14.64
N LYS A 446 -10.33 13.93 -13.32
CA LYS A 446 -9.42 14.55 -12.33
C LYS A 446 -8.00 13.95 -12.40
N SER A 447 -7.90 12.63 -12.54
CA SER A 447 -6.65 11.87 -12.64
C SER A 447 -5.91 12.07 -13.97
N CYS A 448 -6.64 12.40 -15.04
CA CYS A 448 -6.01 12.82 -16.29
C CYS A 448 -5.46 14.24 -16.17
N ARG A 449 -6.24 15.15 -15.58
CA ARG A 449 -5.83 16.54 -15.38
C ARG A 449 -4.59 16.70 -14.51
N ASN A 450 -4.43 15.88 -13.48
CA ASN A 450 -3.26 15.92 -12.59
C ASN A 450 -2.07 15.09 -13.12
N GLY A 451 -2.22 14.42 -14.27
CA GLY A 451 -1.18 13.60 -14.90
C GLY A 451 -0.87 12.28 -14.20
N SER A 452 -1.75 11.78 -13.32
CA SER A 452 -1.55 10.48 -12.67
C SER A 452 -1.97 9.30 -13.55
N THR A 453 -2.85 9.53 -14.52
CA THR A 453 -3.33 8.55 -15.50
C THR A 453 -3.48 9.22 -16.86
N SER A 454 -3.26 8.49 -17.96
CA SER A 454 -3.72 8.89 -19.30
C SER A 454 -4.72 7.87 -19.82
N ILE A 455 -5.73 8.33 -20.56
CA ILE A 455 -6.76 7.49 -21.15
C ILE A 455 -6.68 7.59 -22.66
N TRP A 456 -6.73 6.43 -23.30
CA TRP A 456 -6.56 6.29 -24.74
C TRP A 456 -7.73 5.54 -25.34
N SER A 457 -8.14 5.97 -26.52
CA SER A 457 -9.15 5.30 -27.33
C SER A 457 -8.50 4.70 -28.57
N LEU A 458 -8.68 3.39 -28.71
CA LEU A 458 -8.31 2.65 -29.92
C LEU A 458 -9.58 2.45 -30.76
N GLY A 459 -9.56 3.00 -31.96
CA GLY A 459 -10.65 2.93 -32.92
C GLY A 459 -10.21 2.46 -34.30
N VAL A 460 -11.19 2.14 -35.13
CA VAL A 460 -11.02 1.79 -36.54
C VAL A 460 -11.97 2.61 -37.39
N GLU A 461 -11.47 3.13 -38.51
CA GLU A 461 -12.25 3.75 -39.57
C GLU A 461 -12.30 2.78 -40.77
N ASP A 462 -13.50 2.49 -41.27
CA ASP A 462 -13.69 1.65 -42.45
C ASP A 462 -13.45 2.43 -43.76
N GLY A 463 -13.42 1.73 -44.90
CA GLY A 463 -13.22 2.36 -46.21
C GLY A 463 -14.33 3.33 -46.63
N LYS A 464 -15.43 3.39 -45.87
CA LYS A 464 -16.59 4.26 -46.08
C LYS A 464 -16.59 5.45 -45.12
N GLY A 465 -15.58 5.58 -44.25
CA GLY A 465 -15.43 6.65 -43.28
C GLY A 465 -16.19 6.43 -41.96
N HIS A 466 -16.80 5.26 -41.74
CA HIS A 466 -17.44 4.97 -40.46
C HIS A 466 -16.39 4.67 -39.39
N ARG A 467 -16.47 5.42 -38.28
CA ARG A 467 -15.58 5.25 -37.13
C ARG A 467 -16.23 4.38 -36.06
N HIS A 468 -15.47 3.40 -35.59
CA HIS A 468 -15.87 2.50 -34.52
C HIS A 468 -14.85 2.53 -33.39
N ARG A 469 -15.31 2.77 -32.15
CA ARG A 469 -14.49 2.60 -30.94
C ARG A 469 -14.37 1.12 -30.59
N VAL A 470 -13.15 0.67 -30.29
CA VAL A 470 -12.84 -0.74 -30.06
C VAL A 470 -12.32 -0.99 -28.64
N LEU A 471 -11.33 -0.24 -28.17
CA LEU A 471 -10.79 -0.39 -26.81
C LEU A 471 -10.59 0.97 -26.16
N THR A 472 -10.88 1.01 -24.86
CA THR A 472 -10.48 2.10 -23.96
C THR A 472 -9.35 1.59 -23.07
N ILE A 473 -8.25 2.34 -23.03
CA ILE A 473 -7.00 1.91 -22.40
C ILE A 473 -6.59 2.97 -21.36
N ALA A 474 -6.37 2.55 -20.12
CA ALA A 474 -5.79 3.39 -19.07
C ALA A 474 -4.31 3.04 -18.88
N VAL A 475 -3.47 4.07 -18.87
CA VAL A 475 -2.00 3.94 -18.75
C VAL A 475 -1.51 4.85 -17.64
N ASP A 476 -0.62 4.33 -16.79
CA ASP A 476 0.21 5.15 -15.91
C ASP A 476 1.31 5.80 -16.76
N PRO A 477 1.28 7.14 -16.98
CA PRO A 477 2.24 7.80 -17.87
C PRO A 477 3.68 7.74 -17.35
N ARG A 478 3.89 7.63 -16.03
CA ARG A 478 5.22 7.63 -15.41
C ARG A 478 5.91 6.30 -15.59
N SER A 479 5.20 5.21 -15.32
CA SER A 479 5.73 3.84 -15.46
C SER A 479 5.51 3.26 -16.86
N ARG A 480 4.83 3.98 -17.77
CA ARG A 480 4.41 3.51 -19.10
C ARG A 480 3.79 2.12 -19.04
N THR A 481 2.93 1.91 -18.04
CA THR A 481 2.31 0.62 -17.78
C THR A 481 0.81 0.74 -17.98
N ILE A 482 0.25 -0.13 -18.81
CA ILE A 482 -1.19 -0.29 -18.93
C ILE A 482 -1.75 -0.79 -17.60
N THR A 483 -2.58 0.03 -16.97
CA THR A 483 -3.29 -0.32 -15.75
C THR A 483 -4.61 -1.00 -16.06
N GLN A 484 -5.22 -0.68 -17.20
CA GLN A 484 -6.47 -1.30 -17.63
C GLN A 484 -6.74 -1.21 -19.13
N ILE A 485 -7.42 -2.22 -19.67
CA ILE A 485 -7.93 -2.22 -21.06
C ILE A 485 -9.32 -2.84 -21.07
N ARG A 486 -10.31 -2.16 -21.65
CA ARG A 486 -11.67 -2.68 -21.78
C ARG A 486 -12.29 -2.31 -23.12
N GLY A 487 -13.03 -3.25 -23.71
CA GLY A 487 -13.94 -3.02 -24.82
C GLY A 487 -15.36 -2.67 -24.35
N ARG A 488 -16.32 -2.66 -25.28
CA ARG A 488 -17.73 -2.37 -25.02
C ARG A 488 -18.29 -3.19 -23.85
N PHE A 489 -19.03 -2.54 -22.97
CA PHE A 489 -19.61 -3.14 -21.76
C PHE A 489 -18.56 -3.88 -20.91
N ASN A 490 -17.41 -3.23 -20.69
CA ASN A 490 -16.27 -3.75 -19.94
C ASN A 490 -15.75 -5.11 -20.46
N ALA A 491 -15.88 -5.40 -21.76
CA ALA A 491 -15.35 -6.64 -22.33
C ALA A 491 -13.83 -6.72 -22.21
N LEU A 492 -13.31 -7.90 -21.91
CA LEU A 492 -11.87 -8.14 -22.00
C LEU A 492 -11.47 -8.25 -23.48
N PRO A 493 -10.27 -7.77 -23.87
CA PRO A 493 -9.79 -7.88 -25.24
C PRO A 493 -9.83 -9.32 -25.77
N ASN A 494 -9.45 -10.30 -24.95
CA ASN A 494 -9.40 -11.72 -25.32
C ASN A 494 -10.71 -12.50 -25.06
N ALA A 495 -11.85 -11.82 -24.82
CA ALA A 495 -13.09 -12.52 -24.47
C ALA A 495 -13.64 -13.33 -25.66
N LYS A 496 -13.25 -14.60 -25.75
CA LYS A 496 -13.69 -15.54 -26.82
C LYS A 496 -15.19 -15.83 -26.84
N ASN A 497 -15.94 -15.49 -25.78
CA ASN A 497 -17.36 -15.82 -25.65
C ASN A 497 -18.13 -14.74 -24.85
N LYS A 498 -18.66 -13.73 -25.53
CA LYS A 498 -19.81 -12.97 -25.00
C LYS A 498 -20.98 -13.15 -25.96
N LYS A 499 -22.05 -13.81 -25.49
CA LYS A 499 -23.34 -13.96 -26.19
C LYS A 499 -24.00 -12.63 -26.60
N ASN A 500 -23.51 -11.50 -26.06
CA ASN A 500 -24.13 -10.17 -26.19
C ASN A 500 -23.30 -9.15 -26.99
N LEU A 501 -22.22 -9.57 -27.67
CA LEU A 501 -21.46 -8.69 -28.56
C LEU A 501 -21.70 -9.08 -30.02
N GLU A 502 -22.01 -8.09 -30.87
CA GLU A 502 -22.18 -8.28 -32.31
C GLU A 502 -20.94 -8.90 -32.94
N ARG A 503 -21.14 -9.84 -33.88
CA ARG A 503 -20.03 -10.57 -34.55
C ARG A 503 -19.03 -9.64 -35.22
N ALA A 504 -19.49 -8.52 -35.79
CA ALA A 504 -18.62 -7.53 -36.42
C ALA A 504 -17.66 -6.90 -35.40
N TYR A 505 -18.16 -6.48 -34.25
CA TYR A 505 -17.35 -5.93 -33.17
C TYR A 505 -16.35 -6.95 -32.61
N GLN A 506 -16.74 -8.23 -32.49
CA GLN A 506 -15.81 -9.29 -32.05
C GLN A 506 -14.61 -9.44 -32.99
N LYS A 507 -14.81 -9.34 -34.31
CA LYS A 507 -13.71 -9.34 -35.29
C LYS A 507 -12.77 -8.15 -35.09
N MET A 508 -13.32 -6.95 -34.88
CA MET A 508 -12.53 -5.75 -34.59
C MET A 508 -11.74 -5.90 -33.29
N LEU A 509 -12.37 -6.45 -32.23
CA LEU A 509 -11.72 -6.69 -30.94
C LEU A 509 -10.57 -7.70 -31.03
N LEU A 510 -10.68 -8.72 -31.89
CA LEU A 510 -9.58 -9.64 -32.16
C LEU A 510 -8.43 -8.95 -32.91
N ARG A 511 -8.73 -8.19 -33.97
CA ARG A 511 -7.73 -7.47 -34.78
C ARG A 511 -6.99 -6.39 -33.98
N SER A 512 -7.65 -5.74 -33.03
CA SER A 512 -7.04 -4.67 -32.22
C SER A 512 -5.85 -5.14 -31.36
N HIS A 513 -5.67 -6.46 -31.13
CA HIS A 513 -4.51 -6.99 -30.41
C HIS A 513 -3.20 -6.69 -31.12
N ASN A 514 -3.19 -6.83 -32.45
CA ASN A 514 -2.00 -6.54 -33.24
C ASN A 514 -1.65 -5.04 -33.17
N VAL A 515 -2.66 -4.19 -33.36
CA VAL A 515 -2.52 -2.72 -33.27
C VAL A 515 -2.02 -2.30 -31.89
N LEU A 516 -2.62 -2.83 -30.83
CA LEU A 516 -2.22 -2.56 -29.45
C LEU A 516 -0.76 -3.00 -29.20
N GLY A 517 -0.37 -4.19 -29.68
CA GLY A 517 1.00 -4.68 -29.54
C GLY A 517 2.03 -3.80 -30.25
N GLN A 518 1.71 -3.29 -31.45
CA GLN A 518 2.59 -2.39 -32.18
C GLN A 518 2.70 -1.01 -31.52
N TRP A 519 1.59 -0.44 -31.06
CA TRP A 519 1.62 0.81 -30.29
C TRP A 519 2.46 0.66 -29.01
N MET A 520 2.27 -0.44 -28.27
CA MET A 520 3.05 -0.74 -27.08
C MET A 520 4.55 -0.86 -27.37
N SER A 521 4.92 -1.55 -28.46
CA SER A 521 6.32 -1.70 -28.85
C SER A 521 6.96 -0.36 -29.25
N ARG A 522 6.22 0.50 -29.96
CA ARG A 522 6.70 1.82 -30.41
C ARG A 522 6.93 2.78 -29.24
N GLU A 523 6.00 2.79 -28.28
CA GLU A 523 6.00 3.75 -27.17
C GLU A 523 6.62 3.20 -25.88
N PHE A 524 7.22 2.00 -25.94
CA PHE A 524 7.82 1.29 -24.80
C PHE A 524 6.83 1.10 -23.64
N ILE A 525 5.58 0.76 -23.96
CA ILE A 525 4.52 0.53 -22.99
C ILE A 525 4.51 -0.95 -22.61
N THR A 526 4.44 -1.22 -21.31
CA THR A 526 4.28 -2.57 -20.78
C THR A 526 2.85 -2.82 -20.33
N LYS A 527 2.46 -4.09 -20.24
CA LYS A 527 1.18 -4.51 -19.67
C LYS A 527 1.47 -5.39 -18.45
N ARG A 528 0.93 -5.03 -17.29
CA ARG A 528 0.96 -5.93 -16.12
C ARG A 528 0.07 -7.14 -16.43
N CYS A 529 0.66 -8.32 -16.44
CA CYS A 529 -0.04 -9.60 -16.56
C CYS A 529 -0.93 -9.85 -15.35
#